data_AF-A0A838EIG4-F1
#
_entry.id   AF-A0A838EIG4-F1
#
_cell.length_a   1.000
_cell.length_b   1.000
_cell.length_c   1.000
_cell.angle_alpha   90.00
_cell.angle_beta   90.00
_cell.angle_gamma   90.00
#
_symmetry.space_group_name_H-M   'P 1'
#
loop_
_entity.id
_entity.type
_entity.pdbx_description
1 polymer ?
#
loop_
_entity_poly.entity_id
_entity_poly.type
_entity_poly.pdbx_seq_one_letter_code
_entity_poly.pdbx_strand_id
1 'polypeptide(L)'
;MQQLEYRPQSDQQAHRGGAPRSQVILIVALLLFSVAGLASGFSVGALTGKNAKKTSSMQITTIAPPQKGQGITPTPKPAVKIIPLGCPQPTQASSIYQGLAQVPDGATPYTFVAQARDQIGGKCNYQKNQPIHSAGITFKIWLTTHVPTGKVFNFTQNEINNVLPHTDQLGQPLDGKVDDKDSPELVNELQFSTQQVQQSNNQGQVIWNYKINPDLKDGKYTLVVLANWQGKAYNWSWYDLIIKKQG
;
A
#
# COMPACT_ATOMS: atom_id res chain seq x y z
N MET A 1 -2.86 -42.51 -48.79
CA MET A 1 -3.36 -43.50 -47.82
C MET A 1 -3.39 -42.78 -46.47
N GLN A 2 -4.47 -42.06 -46.16
CA GLN A 2 -5.60 -42.48 -45.32
C GLN A 2 -5.17 -43.08 -43.97
N GLN A 3 -5.38 -42.32 -42.88
CA GLN A 3 -6.30 -42.75 -41.82
C GLN A 3 -6.75 -41.54 -40.95
N LEU A 4 -8.08 -41.47 -40.81
CA LEU A 4 -8.94 -40.59 -40.00
C LEU A 4 -8.83 -40.97 -38.51
N GLU A 5 -8.70 -40.00 -37.59
CA GLU A 5 -9.79 -39.41 -36.78
C GLU A 5 -10.06 -40.16 -35.47
N TYR A 6 -9.95 -39.45 -34.33
CA TYR A 6 -10.95 -39.50 -33.26
C TYR A 6 -10.77 -38.34 -32.28
N ARG A 7 -11.78 -37.46 -32.20
CA ARG A 7 -11.99 -36.47 -31.14
C ARG A 7 -13.17 -36.96 -30.29
N PRO A 8 -13.06 -36.96 -28.95
CA PRO A 8 -14.24 -36.84 -28.11
C PRO A 8 -14.42 -35.40 -27.63
N GLN A 9 -15.50 -34.76 -28.09
CA GLN A 9 -16.20 -33.72 -27.33
C GLN A 9 -16.79 -34.37 -26.07
N SER A 10 -16.68 -33.69 -24.93
CA SER A 10 -17.54 -33.96 -23.77
C SER A 10 -18.55 -32.82 -23.63
N ASP A 11 -19.77 -33.17 -23.99
CA ASP A 11 -21.06 -32.80 -23.40
C ASP A 11 -21.24 -31.42 -22.76
N GLN A 12 -21.98 -30.60 -23.48
CA GLN A 12 -22.96 -29.68 -22.90
C GLN A 12 -23.95 -30.47 -22.03
N GLN A 13 -23.90 -30.28 -20.71
CA GLN A 13 -25.05 -30.50 -19.84
C GLN A 13 -25.77 -29.17 -19.59
N ALA A 14 -26.86 -28.96 -20.32
CA ALA A 14 -27.91 -28.03 -19.95
C ALA A 14 -28.96 -28.78 -19.11
N HIS A 15 -29.15 -28.36 -17.85
CA HIS A 15 -30.43 -28.28 -17.12
C HIS A 15 -30.22 -28.28 -15.60
N ARG A 16 -30.54 -27.16 -14.93
CA ARG A 16 -31.73 -27.04 -14.05
C ARG A 16 -31.76 -25.66 -13.39
N GLY A 17 -32.91 -25.02 -13.50
CA GLY A 17 -33.22 -23.75 -12.87
C GLY A 17 -33.10 -23.81 -11.35
N GLY A 18 -32.32 -22.88 -10.82
CA GLY A 18 -32.30 -22.49 -9.43
C GLY A 18 -31.64 -21.12 -9.41
N ALA A 19 -32.35 -20.10 -8.91
CA ALA A 19 -31.75 -18.78 -8.74
C ALA A 19 -30.41 -18.95 -8.01
N PRO A 20 -29.30 -18.37 -8.52
CA PRO A 20 -27.99 -18.58 -7.92
C PRO A 20 -28.05 -18.10 -6.47
N ARG A 21 -27.57 -18.92 -5.52
CA ARG A 21 -27.51 -18.57 -4.09
C ARG A 21 -26.90 -17.17 -3.84
N SER A 22 -26.07 -16.67 -4.75
CA SER A 22 -25.52 -15.31 -4.70
C SER A 22 -26.58 -14.21 -4.78
N GLN A 23 -27.68 -14.42 -5.51
CA GLN A 23 -28.75 -13.44 -5.68
C GLN A 23 -29.59 -13.30 -4.40
N VAL A 24 -29.84 -14.42 -3.70
CA VAL A 24 -30.51 -14.42 -2.38
C VAL A 24 -29.64 -13.74 -1.33
N ILE A 25 -28.32 -14.02 -1.33
CA ILE A 25 -27.37 -13.38 -0.40
C ILE A 25 -27.32 -11.86 -0.62
N LEU A 26 -27.33 -11.42 -1.88
CA LEU A 26 -27.27 -9.99 -2.23
C LEU A 26 -28.54 -9.24 -1.82
N ILE A 27 -29.72 -9.86 -1.99
CA ILE A 27 -31.01 -9.30 -1.54
C ILE A 27 -31.05 -9.18 0.00
N VAL A 28 -30.58 -10.21 0.73
CA VAL A 28 -30.52 -10.17 2.20
C VAL A 28 -29.52 -9.11 2.69
N ALA A 29 -28.37 -8.97 2.04
CA ALA A 29 -27.37 -7.95 2.39
C ALA A 29 -27.90 -6.52 2.18
N LEU A 30 -28.60 -6.26 1.07
CA LEU A 30 -29.23 -4.95 0.81
C LEU A 30 -30.34 -4.62 1.81
N LEU A 31 -31.16 -5.59 2.20
CA LEU A 31 -32.19 -5.41 3.23
C LEU A 31 -31.57 -5.09 4.59
N LEU A 32 -30.55 -5.84 5.03
CA LEU A 32 -29.88 -5.58 6.31
C LEU A 32 -29.18 -4.22 6.33
N PHE A 33 -28.59 -3.79 5.22
CA PHE A 33 -27.98 -2.45 5.10
C PHE A 33 -29.03 -1.33 5.17
N SER A 34 -30.21 -1.52 4.54
CA SER A 34 -31.29 -0.53 4.57
C SER A 34 -31.90 -0.34 5.97
N VAL A 35 -32.01 -1.41 6.77
CA VAL A 35 -32.50 -1.34 8.16
C VAL A 35 -31.48 -0.65 9.07
N ALA A 36 -30.18 -0.88 8.86
CA ALA A 36 -29.13 -0.19 9.60
C ALA A 36 -29.06 1.32 9.29
N GLY A 37 -29.32 1.71 8.04
CA GLY A 37 -29.42 3.12 7.65
C GLY A 37 -30.60 3.86 8.30
N LEU A 38 -31.74 3.18 8.47
CA LEU A 38 -32.94 3.76 9.09
C LEU A 38 -32.77 4.04 10.60
N ALA A 39 -32.02 3.19 11.32
CA ALA A 39 -31.70 3.43 12.74
C ALA A 39 -30.72 4.60 12.95
N SER A 40 -29.88 4.89 11.96
CA SER A 40 -28.84 5.94 12.05
C SER A 40 -29.38 7.34 11.71
N GLY A 41 -30.57 7.44 11.12
CA GLY A 41 -31.15 8.70 10.61
C GLY A 41 -32.00 9.51 11.60
N PHE A 42 -32.28 9.00 12.81
CA PHE A 42 -33.19 9.66 13.77
C PHE A 42 -32.51 10.55 14.83
N SER A 43 -31.17 10.66 14.85
CA SER A 43 -30.45 11.30 15.97
C SER A 43 -29.90 12.71 15.68
N VAL A 44 -30.22 13.35 14.54
CA VAL A 44 -29.67 14.68 14.17
C VAL A 44 -30.75 15.77 14.01
N GLY A 45 -31.97 15.52 14.50
CA GLY A 45 -33.13 16.39 14.24
C GLY A 45 -33.65 17.26 15.39
N ALA A 46 -32.90 17.48 16.48
CA ALA A 46 -33.45 18.12 17.69
C ALA A 46 -32.59 19.23 18.31
N LEU A 47 -31.95 20.10 17.51
CA LEU A 47 -31.32 21.34 18.04
C LEU A 47 -31.45 22.53 17.07
N THR A 48 -32.65 22.81 16.56
CA THR A 48 -32.97 24.12 15.96
C THR A 48 -34.30 24.66 16.48
N GLY A 49 -34.34 24.99 17.78
CA GLY A 49 -35.41 25.79 18.38
C GLY A 49 -35.15 27.28 18.19
N LYS A 50 -35.98 27.95 17.38
CA LYS A 50 -35.96 29.40 17.12
C LYS A 50 -36.60 30.20 18.26
N ASN A 51 -35.93 31.29 18.65
CA ASN A 51 -36.41 32.63 19.03
C ASN A 51 -37.61 32.84 19.98
N ALA A 52 -37.37 33.52 21.10
CA ALA A 52 -38.26 34.57 21.63
C ALA A 52 -37.47 35.67 22.38
N LYS A 53 -37.68 36.93 21.99
CA LYS A 53 -37.20 38.15 22.65
C LYS A 53 -38.17 38.56 23.78
N LYS A 54 -37.66 39.03 24.94
CA LYS A 54 -37.86 40.39 25.52
C LYS A 54 -37.45 40.51 27.01
N THR A 55 -36.42 41.34 27.25
CA THR A 55 -36.19 42.40 28.28
C THR A 55 -36.26 42.19 29.81
N SER A 56 -35.16 42.64 30.47
CA SER A 56 -34.97 43.29 31.80
C SER A 56 -35.29 42.47 33.07
N SER A 57 -34.52 42.44 34.18
CA SER A 57 -33.48 43.32 34.73
C SER A 57 -32.62 42.57 35.79
N MET A 58 -31.52 43.20 36.21
CA MET A 58 -30.75 43.00 37.47
C MET A 58 -29.94 41.71 37.69
N GLN A 59 -28.68 41.78 37.22
CA GLN A 59 -27.43 41.60 37.98
C GLN A 59 -27.51 40.99 39.40
N ILE A 60 -27.18 39.69 39.52
CA ILE A 60 -26.35 39.15 40.63
C ILE A 60 -25.45 38.06 40.06
N THR A 61 -24.15 38.25 40.25
CA THR A 61 -23.06 37.35 39.88
C THR A 61 -23.12 36.08 40.73
N THR A 62 -23.30 34.92 40.10
CA THR A 62 -23.02 33.62 40.74
C THR A 62 -22.21 32.79 39.76
N ILE A 63 -20.92 32.68 40.02
CA ILE A 63 -19.99 31.89 39.22
C ILE A 63 -20.28 30.41 39.52
N ALA A 64 -21.05 29.77 38.66
CA ALA A 64 -21.16 28.31 38.66
C ALA A 64 -19.82 27.74 38.11
N PRO A 65 -19.19 26.77 38.80
CA PRO A 65 -17.99 26.13 38.30
C PRO A 65 -18.27 25.43 36.96
N PRO A 66 -17.35 25.46 35.99
CA PRO A 66 -17.57 24.83 34.70
C PRO A 66 -17.75 23.33 34.86
N GLN A 67 -18.89 22.84 34.37
CA GLN A 67 -19.23 21.43 34.33
C GLN A 67 -18.17 20.72 33.46
N LYS A 68 -17.32 19.93 34.11
CA LYS A 68 -16.24 19.15 33.50
C LYS A 68 -16.88 18.13 32.57
N GLY A 69 -16.92 18.43 31.26
CA GLY A 69 -17.35 17.47 30.25
C GLY A 69 -16.55 16.18 30.41
N GLN A 70 -17.25 15.05 30.55
CA GLN A 70 -16.62 13.73 30.59
C GLN A 70 -15.87 13.54 29.27
N GLY A 71 -14.54 13.69 29.34
CA GLY A 71 -13.65 13.34 28.24
C GLY A 71 -13.86 11.87 27.91
N ILE A 72 -14.29 11.60 26.68
CA ILE A 72 -14.34 10.26 26.12
C ILE A 72 -12.93 9.71 26.24
N THR A 73 -12.72 8.75 27.14
CA THR A 73 -11.41 8.13 27.32
C THR A 73 -11.09 7.40 26.01
N PRO A 74 -10.02 7.75 25.28
CA PRO A 74 -9.69 7.05 24.04
C PRO A 74 -9.46 5.58 24.38
N THR A 75 -10.28 4.70 23.81
CA THR A 75 -10.11 3.26 23.94
C THR A 75 -8.72 2.90 23.43
N PRO A 76 -7.85 2.24 24.22
CA PRO A 76 -6.53 1.86 23.76
C PRO A 76 -6.65 0.98 22.52
N LYS A 77 -6.15 1.47 21.38
CA LYS A 77 -6.01 0.64 20.18
C LYS A 77 -5.04 -0.51 20.54
N PRO A 78 -5.40 -1.78 20.26
CA PRO A 78 -4.49 -2.90 20.52
C PRO A 78 -3.13 -2.63 19.88
N ALA A 79 -2.07 -2.75 20.67
CA ALA A 79 -0.72 -2.59 20.17
C ALA A 79 -0.45 -3.69 19.14
N VAL A 80 -0.18 -3.30 17.89
CA VAL A 80 0.19 -4.24 16.83
C VAL A 80 1.56 -4.81 17.19
N LYS A 81 1.65 -6.14 17.34
CA LYS A 81 2.91 -6.82 17.60
C LYS A 81 3.80 -6.71 16.36
N ILE A 82 4.93 -6.03 16.51
CA ILE A 82 5.94 -5.93 15.45
C ILE A 82 6.73 -7.23 15.42
N ILE A 83 6.86 -7.80 14.23
CA ILE A 83 7.67 -9.00 13.95
C ILE A 83 8.82 -8.65 12.99
N PRO A 84 9.91 -9.42 12.98
CA PRO A 84 10.99 -9.22 12.03
C PRO A 84 10.51 -9.27 10.57
N LEU A 85 11.00 -8.33 9.75
CA LEU A 85 10.67 -8.24 8.34
C LEU A 85 11.68 -8.99 7.47
N GLY A 86 11.18 -9.87 6.59
CA GLY A 86 11.93 -10.36 5.43
C GLY A 86 11.98 -9.32 4.31
N CYS A 87 12.62 -9.67 3.19
CA CYS A 87 12.60 -8.81 2.00
C CYS A 87 11.15 -8.57 1.56
N PRO A 88 10.74 -7.30 1.32
CA PRO A 88 9.48 -7.05 0.63
C PRO A 88 9.50 -7.71 -0.74
N GLN A 89 8.33 -8.06 -1.26
CA GLN A 89 8.25 -8.77 -2.54
C GLN A 89 7.16 -8.17 -3.43
N PRO A 90 7.44 -7.91 -4.71
CA PRO A 90 6.44 -7.49 -5.65
C PRO A 90 5.49 -8.63 -5.96
N THR A 91 4.24 -8.28 -6.17
CA THR A 91 3.21 -9.23 -6.62
C THR A 91 3.20 -9.30 -8.15
N GLN A 92 2.58 -10.36 -8.69
CA GLN A 92 2.40 -10.56 -10.12
C GLN A 92 1.60 -9.44 -10.82
N ALA A 93 0.90 -8.60 -10.06
CA ALA A 93 0.21 -7.42 -10.60
C ALA A 93 1.18 -6.30 -11.03
N SER A 94 2.46 -6.38 -10.67
CA SER A 94 3.46 -5.35 -10.96
C SER A 94 3.89 -5.38 -12.43
N SER A 95 4.00 -4.21 -13.06
CA SER A 95 4.41 -4.04 -14.46
C SER A 95 5.80 -4.62 -14.77
N ILE A 96 6.67 -4.75 -13.77
CA ILE A 96 8.00 -5.36 -13.92
C ILE A 96 7.95 -6.83 -14.38
N TYR A 97 6.82 -7.53 -14.18
CA TYR A 97 6.65 -8.93 -14.58
C TYR A 97 5.98 -9.10 -15.95
N GLN A 98 5.55 -8.01 -16.59
CA GLN A 98 4.81 -8.08 -17.86
C GLN A 98 5.75 -8.24 -19.08
N GLY A 99 7.06 -8.40 -18.86
CA GLY A 99 8.02 -8.81 -19.90
C GLY A 99 8.41 -7.74 -20.92
N LEU A 100 7.98 -6.49 -20.72
CA LEU A 100 8.26 -5.38 -21.63
C LEU A 100 9.14 -4.32 -20.95
N ALA A 101 10.02 -3.71 -21.75
CA ALA A 101 10.71 -2.51 -21.34
C ALA A 101 9.68 -1.40 -21.07
N GLN A 102 9.88 -0.64 -20.01
CA GLN A 102 9.05 0.52 -19.72
C GLN A 102 9.54 1.71 -20.54
N VAL A 103 8.60 2.37 -21.19
CA VAL A 103 8.81 3.55 -22.03
C VAL A 103 8.82 4.80 -21.15
N PRO A 104 9.89 5.62 -21.23
CA PRO A 104 9.96 6.93 -20.59
C PRO A 104 9.31 7.98 -21.50
N ASP A 105 7.98 8.09 -21.49
CA ASP A 105 7.22 9.05 -22.31
C ASP A 105 6.47 10.10 -21.48
N GLY A 106 6.54 10.04 -20.14
CA GLY A 106 5.77 10.89 -19.24
C GLY A 106 4.24 10.67 -19.28
N ALA A 107 3.76 9.67 -20.04
CA ALA A 107 2.34 9.45 -20.29
C ALA A 107 1.88 8.06 -19.85
N THR A 108 2.64 7.01 -20.19
CA THR A 108 2.32 5.62 -19.91
C THR A 108 2.41 5.33 -18.40
N PRO A 109 1.30 4.92 -17.77
CA PRO A 109 1.30 4.55 -16.36
C PRO A 109 1.80 3.12 -16.15
N TYR A 110 2.61 2.94 -15.11
CA TYR A 110 3.05 1.65 -14.61
C TYR A 110 2.57 1.44 -13.18
N THR A 111 2.39 0.18 -12.82
CA THR A 111 1.95 -0.21 -11.48
C THR A 111 3.03 -1.07 -10.83
N PHE A 112 3.33 -0.79 -9.56
CA PHE A 112 4.14 -1.65 -8.73
C PHE A 112 3.40 -1.96 -7.44
N VAL A 113 3.31 -3.24 -7.09
CA VAL A 113 2.60 -3.69 -5.88
C VAL A 113 3.55 -4.48 -5.02
N ALA A 114 3.87 -4.00 -3.82
CA ALA A 114 4.72 -4.72 -2.87
C ALA A 114 3.92 -5.33 -1.72
N GLN A 115 4.41 -6.44 -1.21
CA GLN A 115 3.89 -7.17 -0.05
C GLN A 115 4.98 -7.29 1.03
N ALA A 116 4.62 -6.96 2.28
CA ALA A 116 5.46 -7.23 3.44
C ALA A 116 5.57 -8.74 3.69
N ARG A 117 6.75 -9.20 4.08
CA ARG A 117 7.07 -10.61 4.36
C ARG A 117 7.69 -10.76 5.74
N ASP A 118 7.43 -11.86 6.42
CA ASP A 118 8.13 -12.20 7.66
C ASP A 118 9.55 -12.72 7.42
N GLN A 119 10.28 -13.02 8.49
CA GLN A 119 11.66 -13.53 8.43
C GLN A 119 11.79 -15.00 8.91
N ILE A 120 10.74 -15.83 8.78
CA ILE A 120 10.76 -17.20 9.33
C ILE A 120 11.85 -18.08 8.67
N GLY A 121 12.20 -17.83 7.40
CA GLY A 121 13.21 -18.60 6.65
C GLY A 121 14.59 -17.98 6.58
N GLY A 122 14.86 -16.92 7.34
CA GLY A 122 16.05 -16.09 7.22
C GLY A 122 15.82 -14.80 6.42
N LYS A 123 16.89 -13.99 6.31
CA LYS A 123 16.84 -12.70 5.61
C LYS A 123 16.62 -12.98 4.11
N CYS A 124 15.40 -12.74 3.63
CA CYS A 124 15.02 -12.83 2.20
C CYS A 124 14.86 -14.24 1.60
N ASN A 125 14.39 -15.21 2.39
CA ASN A 125 14.02 -16.52 1.86
C ASN A 125 12.59 -16.51 1.30
N TYR A 126 12.43 -16.18 0.01
CA TYR A 126 11.11 -16.02 -0.63
C TYR A 126 10.21 -17.26 -0.62
N GLN A 127 10.77 -18.46 -0.47
CA GLN A 127 9.99 -19.71 -0.42
C GLN A 127 9.40 -19.96 0.97
N LYS A 128 10.06 -19.49 2.03
CA LYS A 128 9.65 -19.72 3.42
C LYS A 128 8.96 -18.52 4.05
N ASN A 129 9.36 -17.30 3.66
CA ASN A 129 8.86 -16.07 4.24
C ASN A 129 7.39 -15.84 3.83
N GLN A 130 6.51 -15.76 4.83
CA GLN A 130 5.07 -15.65 4.60
C GLN A 130 4.64 -14.19 4.43
N PRO A 131 3.55 -13.92 3.69
CA PRO A 131 2.94 -12.58 3.66
C PRO A 131 2.53 -12.14 5.06
N ILE A 132 2.82 -10.88 5.38
CA ILE A 132 2.32 -10.25 6.61
C ILE A 132 1.02 -9.52 6.27
N HIS A 133 -0.06 -9.85 6.98
CA HIS A 133 -1.35 -9.18 6.84
C HIS A 133 -1.53 -8.14 7.95
N SER A 134 -0.84 -7.00 7.81
CA SER A 134 -0.95 -5.87 8.75
C SER A 134 -0.87 -4.54 8.04
N ALA A 135 -1.73 -3.61 8.46
CA ALA A 135 -1.64 -2.20 8.07
C ALA A 135 -0.53 -1.47 8.82
N GLY A 136 -0.14 -0.31 8.28
CA GLY A 136 0.75 0.64 8.95
C GLY A 136 2.24 0.29 8.87
N ILE A 137 2.63 -0.67 8.01
CA ILE A 137 4.03 -0.86 7.63
C ILE A 137 4.34 0.21 6.59
N THR A 138 5.33 1.05 6.84
CA THR A 138 5.74 2.10 5.90
C THR A 138 6.60 1.49 4.81
N PHE A 139 6.30 1.80 3.56
CA PHE A 139 7.07 1.42 2.40
C PHE A 139 7.61 2.64 1.67
N LYS A 140 8.77 2.49 1.04
CA LYS A 140 9.31 3.43 0.06
C LYS A 140 9.73 2.66 -1.20
N ILE A 141 9.52 3.26 -2.36
CA ILE A 141 10.06 2.77 -3.63
C ILE A 141 10.84 3.87 -4.34
N TRP A 142 11.96 3.55 -4.98
CA TRP A 142 12.73 4.50 -5.76
C TRP A 142 13.58 3.82 -6.82
N LEU A 143 14.09 4.61 -7.75
CA LEU A 143 14.98 4.16 -8.80
C LEU A 143 16.44 4.49 -8.45
N THR A 144 17.36 3.60 -8.77
CA THR A 144 18.80 3.83 -8.70
C THR A 144 19.49 3.25 -9.95
N THR A 145 20.79 3.47 -10.07
CA THR A 145 21.61 2.88 -11.12
C THR A 145 21.59 1.35 -11.02
N HIS A 146 21.77 0.66 -12.14
CA HIS A 146 21.63 -0.79 -12.19
C HIS A 146 22.64 -1.52 -11.30
N VAL A 147 22.12 -2.35 -10.40
CA VAL A 147 22.87 -3.31 -9.57
C VAL A 147 23.24 -4.51 -10.45
N PRO A 148 24.52 -4.75 -10.77
CA PRO A 148 24.91 -5.86 -11.64
C PRO A 148 24.55 -7.23 -11.06
N THR A 149 24.36 -8.22 -11.93
CA THR A 149 24.11 -9.61 -11.53
C THR A 149 25.21 -10.11 -10.59
N GLY A 150 24.81 -10.76 -9.49
CA GLY A 150 25.73 -11.26 -8.47
C GLY A 150 26.19 -10.20 -7.46
N LYS A 151 25.74 -8.95 -7.59
CA LYS A 151 26.00 -7.86 -6.64
C LYS A 151 24.77 -7.57 -5.78
N VAL A 152 25.01 -6.88 -4.67
CA VAL A 152 24.02 -6.60 -3.63
C VAL A 152 23.91 -5.10 -3.41
N PHE A 153 22.69 -4.59 -3.42
CA PHE A 153 22.41 -3.23 -2.95
C PHE A 153 22.31 -3.24 -1.42
N ASN A 154 23.15 -2.44 -0.76
CA ASN A 154 23.11 -2.27 0.68
C ASN A 154 23.05 -0.80 1.05
N PHE A 155 22.46 -0.51 2.21
CA PHE A 155 22.58 0.79 2.84
C PHE A 155 23.95 0.95 3.51
N THR A 156 24.44 2.18 3.55
CA THR A 156 25.55 2.60 4.39
C THR A 156 25.21 2.44 5.86
N GLN A 157 26.23 2.35 6.71
CA GLN A 157 26.03 2.29 8.16
C GLN A 157 25.31 3.53 8.70
N ASN A 158 25.51 4.69 8.05
CA ASN A 158 24.84 5.94 8.41
C ASN A 158 23.32 5.84 8.16
N GLU A 159 22.89 5.39 6.97
CA GLU A 159 21.47 5.18 6.68
C GLU A 159 20.86 4.16 7.65
N ILE A 160 21.55 3.05 7.91
CA ILE A 160 21.08 1.98 8.79
C ILE A 160 20.85 2.48 10.22
N ASN A 161 21.74 3.33 10.73
CA ASN A 161 21.69 3.75 12.13
C ASN A 161 20.84 5.02 12.35
N ASN A 162 20.84 5.93 11.37
CA ASN A 162 20.32 7.28 11.56
C ASN A 162 19.07 7.59 10.73
N VAL A 163 18.79 6.82 9.68
CA VAL A 163 17.65 7.10 8.78
C VAL A 163 16.59 6.01 8.86
N LEU A 164 16.97 4.74 8.68
CA LEU A 164 16.02 3.63 8.71
C LEU A 164 15.22 3.51 10.02
N PRO A 165 15.76 3.82 11.22
CA PRO A 165 14.96 3.80 12.45
C PRO A 165 13.92 4.94 12.54
N HIS A 166 13.97 5.94 11.66
CA HIS A 166 13.14 7.15 11.70
C HIS A 166 12.19 7.20 10.51
N THR A 167 10.96 6.70 10.68
CA THR A 167 9.97 6.61 9.58
C THR A 167 9.64 7.94 8.91
N ASP A 168 9.75 9.04 9.65
CA ASP A 168 9.54 10.42 9.19
C ASP A 168 10.64 10.90 8.23
N GLN A 169 11.84 10.30 8.29
CA GLN A 169 12.96 10.65 7.40
C GLN A 169 12.93 9.90 6.07
N LEU A 170 12.09 8.88 5.92
CA LEU A 170 12.03 8.05 4.70
C LEU A 170 11.51 8.83 3.48
N GLY A 171 10.96 10.03 3.66
CA GLY A 171 10.58 10.92 2.57
C GLY A 171 11.77 11.58 1.86
N GLN A 172 12.96 11.58 2.47
CA GLN A 172 14.17 12.11 1.85
C GLN A 172 14.80 11.08 0.91
N PRO A 173 15.58 11.49 -0.11
CA PRO A 173 16.35 10.58 -0.94
C PRO A 173 17.15 9.57 -0.10
N LEU A 174 17.09 8.30 -0.48
CA LEU A 174 17.81 7.22 0.20
C LEU A 174 18.84 6.61 -0.75
N ASP A 175 20.10 6.89 -0.45
CA ASP A 175 21.22 6.35 -1.21
C ASP A 175 21.59 4.96 -0.69
N GLY A 176 22.33 4.22 -1.48
CA GLY A 176 22.93 2.96 -1.05
C GLY A 176 24.26 2.73 -1.70
N LYS A 177 24.75 1.50 -1.63
CA LYS A 177 26.02 1.06 -2.18
C LYS A 177 25.91 -0.28 -2.89
N VAL A 178 26.72 -0.41 -3.93
CA VAL A 178 26.95 -1.65 -4.67
C VAL A 178 28.47 -1.82 -4.80
N ASP A 179 29.04 -2.83 -4.13
CA ASP A 179 30.50 -3.02 -4.02
C ASP A 179 31.25 -1.74 -3.60
N ASP A 180 30.81 -1.12 -2.50
CA ASP A 180 31.35 0.14 -1.95
C ASP A 180 31.19 1.39 -2.82
N LYS A 181 30.69 1.27 -4.06
CA LYS A 181 30.35 2.40 -4.92
C LYS A 181 28.98 2.95 -4.56
N ASP A 182 28.89 4.27 -4.53
CA ASP A 182 27.63 4.94 -4.21
C ASP A 182 26.59 4.72 -5.33
N SER A 183 25.37 4.43 -4.91
CA SER A 183 24.21 4.15 -5.75
C SER A 183 23.08 5.06 -5.28
N PRO A 184 23.09 6.33 -5.71
CA PRO A 184 22.15 7.32 -5.21
C PRO A 184 20.73 7.06 -5.73
N GLU A 185 19.75 7.59 -5.00
CA GLU A 185 18.39 7.67 -5.51
C GLU A 185 18.30 8.65 -6.70
N LEU A 186 17.73 8.20 -7.81
CA LEU A 186 17.45 9.03 -8.97
C LEU A 186 16.14 9.81 -8.74
N VAL A 187 16.28 10.99 -8.16
CA VAL A 187 15.16 11.85 -7.76
C VAL A 187 14.36 12.33 -8.98
N ASN A 188 13.03 12.33 -8.87
CA ASN A 188 12.09 12.76 -9.91
C ASN A 188 12.05 11.93 -11.21
N GLU A 189 12.79 10.82 -11.31
CA GLU A 189 12.71 9.93 -12.48
C GLU A 189 11.42 9.09 -12.51
N LEU A 190 10.87 8.81 -11.32
CA LEU A 190 9.55 8.21 -11.16
C LEU A 190 8.56 9.27 -10.68
N GLN A 191 7.56 9.55 -11.51
CA GLN A 191 6.49 10.50 -11.22
C GLN A 191 5.28 9.75 -10.67
N PHE A 192 5.14 9.74 -9.36
CA PHE A 192 4.08 8.97 -8.70
C PHE A 192 2.74 9.71 -8.73
N SER A 193 1.68 8.99 -9.10
CA SER A 193 0.29 9.44 -8.87
C SER A 193 -0.16 9.22 -7.43
N THR A 194 0.52 8.31 -6.73
CA THR A 194 0.42 8.12 -5.27
C THR A 194 1.66 8.73 -4.60
N GLN A 195 1.77 8.71 -3.27
CA GLN A 195 3.02 9.12 -2.62
C GLN A 195 4.12 8.08 -2.85
N GLN A 196 5.38 8.51 -2.92
CA GLN A 196 6.53 7.60 -3.00
C GLN A 196 6.66 6.76 -1.73
N VAL A 197 6.43 7.38 -0.57
CA VAL A 197 6.35 6.72 0.74
C VAL A 197 4.88 6.49 1.07
N GLN A 198 4.50 5.25 1.39
CA GLN A 198 3.10 4.91 1.71
C GLN A 198 3.02 3.92 2.87
N GLN A 199 1.93 3.97 3.62
CA GLN A 199 1.62 2.92 4.59
C GLN A 199 0.86 1.77 3.94
N SER A 200 1.15 0.54 4.38
CA SER A 200 0.43 -0.64 3.93
C SER A 200 -1.03 -0.65 4.36
N ASN A 201 -1.86 -1.25 3.51
CA ASN A 201 -3.23 -1.62 3.85
C ASN A 201 -3.27 -2.83 4.81
N ASN A 202 -4.46 -3.28 5.19
CA ASN A 202 -4.64 -4.43 6.09
C ASN A 202 -4.06 -5.77 5.57
N GLN A 203 -3.71 -5.85 4.27
CA GLN A 203 -3.05 -7.00 3.68
C GLN A 203 -1.52 -6.89 3.72
N GLY A 204 -0.95 -5.84 4.31
CA GLY A 204 0.49 -5.58 4.27
C GLY A 204 0.99 -5.20 2.88
N GLN A 205 0.10 -4.65 2.05
CA GLN A 205 0.40 -4.28 0.67
C GLN A 205 0.36 -2.78 0.46
N VAL A 206 1.16 -2.33 -0.50
CA VAL A 206 1.17 -0.97 -1.05
C VAL A 206 1.16 -1.05 -2.56
N ILE A 207 0.50 -0.08 -3.19
CA ILE A 207 0.38 0.03 -4.64
C ILE A 207 0.91 1.40 -5.02
N TRP A 208 1.89 1.43 -5.92
CA TRP A 208 2.34 2.65 -6.57
C TRP A 208 1.88 2.64 -8.01
N ASN A 209 1.32 3.77 -8.42
CA ASN A 209 1.12 4.09 -9.83
C ASN A 209 2.09 5.22 -10.16
N TYR A 210 2.92 5.02 -11.17
CA TYR A 210 3.94 5.98 -11.55
C TYR A 210 4.07 6.09 -13.07
N LYS A 211 4.59 7.21 -13.52
CA LYS A 211 5.07 7.41 -14.88
C LYS A 211 6.58 7.60 -14.82
N ILE A 212 7.26 7.37 -15.93
CA ILE A 212 8.70 7.57 -16.01
C ILE A 212 8.96 8.89 -16.72
N ASN A 213 9.89 9.68 -16.17
CA ASN A 213 10.33 10.94 -16.74
C ASN A 213 10.82 10.73 -18.19
N PRO A 214 10.33 11.51 -19.17
CA PRO A 214 10.74 11.37 -20.58
C PRO A 214 12.23 11.65 -20.84
N ASP A 215 12.90 12.35 -19.94
CA ASP A 215 14.33 12.63 -20.03
C ASP A 215 15.21 11.48 -19.54
N LEU A 216 14.62 10.47 -18.87
CA LEU A 216 15.36 9.28 -18.46
C LEU A 216 15.90 8.56 -19.70
N LYS A 217 17.20 8.26 -19.67
CA LYS A 217 17.89 7.60 -20.78
C LYS A 217 17.51 6.13 -20.86
N ASP A 218 17.62 5.58 -22.06
CA ASP A 218 17.53 4.14 -22.27
C ASP A 218 18.60 3.41 -21.46
N GLY A 219 18.23 2.29 -20.84
CA GLY A 219 19.15 1.52 -20.04
C GLY A 219 18.51 0.53 -19.09
N LYS A 220 19.35 -0.13 -18.30
CA LYS A 220 18.92 -0.91 -17.14
C LYS A 220 19.06 -0.04 -15.90
N TYR A 221 18.08 -0.15 -15.03
CA TYR A 221 18.00 0.52 -13.74
C TYR A 221 17.58 -0.49 -12.68
N THR A 222 17.68 -0.08 -11.42
CA THR A 222 17.23 -0.90 -10.31
C THR A 222 16.14 -0.17 -9.54
N LEU A 223 15.01 -0.84 -9.37
CA LEU A 223 13.89 -0.40 -8.56
C LEU A 223 14.04 -1.00 -7.16
N VAL A 224 14.28 -0.15 -6.16
CA VAL A 224 14.48 -0.57 -4.77
C VAL A 224 13.19 -0.37 -3.99
N VAL A 225 12.86 -1.32 -3.14
CA VAL A 225 11.68 -1.31 -2.27
C VAL A 225 12.14 -1.52 -0.83
N LEU A 226 11.83 -0.57 0.03
CA LEU A 226 12.05 -0.63 1.47
C LEU A 226 10.71 -0.90 2.17
N ALA A 227 10.72 -1.78 3.16
CA ALA A 227 9.65 -1.93 4.13
C ALA A 227 10.18 -1.60 5.53
N ASN A 228 9.41 -0.85 6.30
CA ASN A 228 9.77 -0.34 7.60
C ASN A 228 8.57 -0.37 8.55
N TRP A 229 8.69 -1.12 9.64
CA TRP A 229 7.67 -1.23 10.66
C TRP A 229 8.03 -0.38 11.87
N GLN A 230 7.59 0.89 11.84
CA GLN A 230 7.75 1.86 12.93
C GLN A 230 9.21 2.04 13.40
N GLY A 231 10.18 1.92 12.50
CA GLY A 231 11.61 2.05 12.78
C GLY A 231 12.23 0.86 13.52
N LYS A 232 11.44 -0.12 13.94
CA LYS A 232 11.92 -1.25 14.78
C LYS A 232 12.31 -2.48 13.97
N ALA A 233 11.69 -2.67 12.82
CA ALA A 233 12.03 -3.71 11.87
C ALA A 233 12.01 -3.13 10.47
N TYR A 234 13.06 -3.36 9.69
CA TYR A 234 13.14 -2.89 8.32
C TYR A 234 13.95 -3.85 7.47
N ASN A 235 13.59 -3.92 6.19
CA ASN A 235 14.28 -4.72 5.19
C ASN A 235 13.97 -4.18 3.80
N TRP A 236 14.81 -4.51 2.83
CA TRP A 236 14.68 -4.02 1.46
C TRP A 236 14.99 -5.11 0.45
N SER A 237 14.50 -4.90 -0.76
CA SER A 237 14.73 -5.75 -1.93
C SER A 237 14.86 -4.87 -3.16
N TRP A 238 15.44 -5.39 -4.23
CA TRP A 238 15.57 -4.65 -5.47
C TRP A 238 15.28 -5.51 -6.70
N TYR A 239 14.85 -4.86 -7.77
CA TYR A 239 14.41 -5.51 -9.01
C TYR A 239 14.94 -4.76 -10.23
N ASP A 240 15.26 -5.50 -11.28
CA ASP A 240 15.68 -4.89 -12.54
C ASP A 240 14.50 -4.20 -13.22
N LEU A 241 14.79 -3.01 -13.76
CA LEU A 241 13.87 -2.24 -14.58
C LEU A 241 14.57 -1.87 -15.88
N ILE A 242 13.99 -2.27 -17.02
CA ILE A 242 14.52 -1.94 -18.34
C ILE A 242 13.74 -0.74 -18.86
N ILE A 243 14.45 0.33 -19.20
CA ILE A 243 13.92 1.56 -19.78
C ILE A 243 14.32 1.63 -21.25
N LYS A 244 13.34 1.86 -22.13
CA LYS A 244 13.59 1.98 -23.57
C LYS A 244 12.58 2.89 -24.24
N LYS A 245 13.04 3.91 -24.94
CA LYS A 245 12.21 4.79 -25.77
C LYS A 245 11.60 4.01 -26.94
N GLN A 246 10.37 4.35 -27.30
CA GLN A 246 9.79 3.93 -28.57
C GLN A 246 10.54 4.66 -29.67
N GLY A 247 11.14 3.90 -30.59
CA GLY A 247 11.79 4.42 -31.79
C GLY A 247 10.81 4.67 -32.92
#